data_AF-A0A067DDT3-F1
#
_entry.id   AF-A0A067DDT3-F1
#
_cell.length_a   1.000
_cell.length_b   1.000
_cell.length_c   1.000
_cell.angle_alpha   90.00
_cell.angle_beta   90.00
_cell.angle_gamma   90.00
#
_symmetry.space_group_name_H-M   'P 1'
#
loop_
_entity.id
_entity.type
_entity.pdbx_description
1 polymer ?
#
loop_
_entity_poly.entity_id
_entity_poly.type
_entity_poly.pdbx_seq_one_letter_code
_entity_poly.pdbx_strand_id
1 'polypeptide(L)' 'YDSFGSLKQLKILNLGFNFFIDSILPYLNTLTSLTTLNLRYNKIEGSRTKQ' A
#
# COMPACT_ATOMS: atom_id res chain seq x y z
N TYR A 1 11.82 -11.32 5.24
CA TYR A 1 10.65 -10.70 4.58
C TYR A 1 10.86 -9.20 4.58
N ASP A 2 11.64 -8.68 3.62
CA ASP A 2 11.98 -7.25 3.55
C ASP A 2 12.05 -6.81 2.07
N SER A 3 10.96 -7.04 1.34
CA SER A 3 10.96 -6.93 -0.13
C SER A 3 10.64 -5.54 -0.67
N PHE A 4 10.06 -4.65 0.15
CA PHE A 4 9.80 -3.26 -0.25
C PHE A 4 10.94 -2.30 0.14
N GLY A 5 11.78 -2.70 1.10
CA GLY A 5 12.92 -1.92 1.57
C GLY A 5 13.90 -1.48 0.48
N SER A 6 14.10 -2.31 -0.54
CA SER A 6 15.03 -2.05 -1.65
C SER A 6 14.47 -1.15 -2.75
N LEU A 7 13.14 -0.96 -2.82
CA LEU A 7 12.45 -0.23 -3.88
C LEU A 7 12.42 1.28 -3.59
N LYS A 8 13.56 1.85 -3.19
CA LYS A 8 13.68 3.26 -2.78
C LYS A 8 13.33 4.28 -3.85
N GLN A 9 13.34 3.89 -5.13
CA GLN A 9 13.00 4.76 -6.26
C GLN A 9 11.58 4.54 -6.79
N LEU A 10 10.81 3.61 -6.22
CA LEU A 10 9.46 3.32 -6.68
C LEU A 10 8.54 4.52 -6.40
N LYS A 11 7.98 5.10 -7.46
CA LYS A 11 7.07 6.25 -7.39
C LYS A 11 5.60 5.86 -7.43
N ILE A 12 5.28 4.78 -8.14
CA ILE A 12 3.91 4.33 -8.37
C ILE A 12 3.79 2.87 -7.95
N LEU A 13 2.85 2.57 -7.07
CA LEU A 13 2.49 1.24 -6.65
C LEU A 13 0.99 1.04 -6.86
N ASN A 14 0.64 0.15 -7.79
CA ASN A 14 -0.74 -0.21 -8.05
C ASN A 14 -1.01 -1.63 -7.53
N LEU A 15 -1.85 -1.70 -6.52
CA LEU A 15 -2.33 -2.92 -5.87
C LEU A 15 -3.86 -2.98 -5.90
N GLY A 16 -4.48 -2.23 -6.82
CA GLY A 16 -5.94 -2.24 -6.99
C GLY A 16 -6.44 -3.63 -7.39
N PHE A 17 -7.69 -3.92 -7.03
CA PHE A 17 -8.39 -5.16 -7.34
C PHE A 17 -7.68 -6.42 -6.80
N ASN A 18 -7.18 -6.34 -5.57
CA ASN A 18 -6.63 -7.49 -4.84
C ASN A 18 -7.55 -7.86 -3.65
N PHE A 19 -7.16 -8.90 -2.92
CA PHE A 19 -7.88 -9.37 -1.74
C PHE A 19 -7.13 -9.05 -0.43
N PHE A 20 -6.44 -7.91 -0.36
CA PHE A 20 -5.82 -7.49 0.91
C PHE A 20 -6.91 -7.20 1.95
N ILE A 21 -6.87 -7.91 3.08
CA ILE A 21 -7.82 -7.79 4.19
C ILE A 21 -7.22 -6.94 5.31
N ASP A 22 -5.92 -7.09 5.54
CA ASP A 22 -5.17 -6.37 6.58
C ASP A 22 -4.54 -5.06 6.08
N SER A 23 -4.13 -4.22 7.03
CA SER A 23 -3.40 -2.98 6.75
C SER A 23 -2.05 -3.27 6.11
N ILE A 24 -1.88 -2.81 4.87
CA ILE A 24 -0.60 -2.86 4.16
C ILE A 24 0.36 -1.73 4.58
N LEU A 25 -0.10 -0.77 5.38
CA LEU A 25 0.65 0.42 5.79
C LEU A 25 2.04 0.12 6.39
N PRO A 26 2.24 -0.91 7.23
CA PRO A 26 3.56 -1.21 7.81
C PRO A 26 4.62 -1.55 6.77
N TYR A 27 4.24 -2.01 5.58
CA TYR A 27 5.16 -2.39 4.51
C TYR A 27 5.48 -1.23 3.57
N LEU A 28 4.58 -0.25 3.49
CA LEU A 28 4.71 0.91 2.61
C LEU A 28 5.63 2.00 3.18
N ASN A 29 5.88 2.00 4.49
CA ASN A 29 6.75 2.99 5.14
C ASN A 29 8.19 2.98 4.59
N THR A 30 8.61 1.89 3.96
CA THR A 30 9.95 1.74 3.39
C THR A 30 10.09 2.35 1.98
N LEU A 31 8.97 2.63 1.31
CA LEU A 31 8.89 3.18 -0.04
C LEU A 31 8.94 4.71 -0.02
N THR A 32 10.10 5.25 0.35
CA THR A 32 10.28 6.69 0.63
C THR A 32 10.03 7.62 -0.57
N SER A 33 10.10 7.10 -1.81
CA SER A 33 9.84 7.88 -3.03
C SER A 33 8.43 7.69 -3.60
N LEU A 34 7.55 6.95 -2.91
CA LEU A 34 6.21 6.64 -3.42
C LEU A 34 5.35 7.90 -3.43
N THR A 35 4.82 8.26 -4.60
CA THR A 35 3.92 9.41 -4.78
C THR A 35 2.51 9.00 -5.16
N THR A 36 2.34 7.79 -5.70
CA THR A 36 1.03 7.26 -6.12
C THR A 36 0.84 5.85 -5.59
N LEU A 37 -0.25 5.65 -4.85
CA LEU A 37 -0.67 4.36 -4.33
C LEU A 37 -2.12 4.09 -4.74
N ASN A 38 -2.36 2.99 -5.45
CA ASN A 38 -3.71 2.54 -5.76
C ASN A 38 -4.04 1.27 -4.96
N LEU A 39 -5.03 1.37 -4.08
CA LEU A 39 -5.56 0.26 -3.28
C LEU A 39 -7.06 0.02 -3.55
N ARG A 40 -7.61 0.60 -4.62
CA ARG A 40 -9.04 0.50 -4.95
C ARG A 40 -9.47 -0.97 -5.05
N TYR A 41 -10.68 -1.30 -4.60
CA TYR A 41 -11.20 -2.67 -4.61
C TYR A 41 -10.32 -3.68 -3.85
N ASN A 42 -9.86 -3.31 -2.66
CA ASN A 42 -9.35 -4.24 -1.66
C ASN A 42 -10.33 -4.35 -0.48
N LYS A 43 -10.09 -5.31 0.42
CA LYS A 43 -10.89 -5.57 1.63
C LYS A 43 -10.22 -5.00 2.89
N ILE A 44 -9.41 -3.94 2.77
CA ILE A 44 -8.65 -3.37 3.88
C ILE A 44 -9.62 -2.72 4.88
N GLU A 45 -9.77 -3.34 6.06
CA GLU A 45 -10.53 -2.76 7.16
C GLU A 45 -9.85 -1.49 7.67
N GLY A 46 -10.60 -0.38 7.74
CA GLY A 46 -10.09 0.94 8.14
C GLY A 46 -10.05 2.00 7.03
N SER A 47 -10.22 1.63 5.74
CA SER A 47 -10.41 2.64 4.67
C SER A 47 -11.78 3.34 4.71
N ARG A 48 -12.71 2.80 5.51
CA ARG A 48 -13.87 3.52 6.00
C ARG A 48 -13.42 4.38 7.18
N THR A 49 -12.79 5.52 6.89
CA THR A 49 -12.75 6.62 7.85
C THR A 49 -14.18 6.84 8.34
N LYS A 50 -14.39 6.75 9.65
CA LYS A 50 -15.59 7.30 10.28
C LYS A 50 -15.72 8.75 9.80
N GLN A 51 -16.94 9.11 9.39
CA GLN A 51 -17.35 10.46 9.04
C GLN A 51 -16.99 11.46 10.13
#